data_AF-A0A397L438-F1
#
_entry.id   AF-A0A397L438-F1
#
_cell.length_a   1.000
_cell.length_b   1.000
_cell.length_c   1.000
_cell.angle_alpha   90.00
_cell.angle_beta   90.00
_cell.angle_gamma   90.00
#
_symmetry.space_group_name_H-M   'P 1'
#
loop_
_entity.id
_entity.type
_entity.pdbx_description
1 polymer ?
#
loop_
_entity_poly.entity_id
_entity_poly.type
_entity_poly.pdbx_seq_one_letter_code
_entity_poly.pdbx_strand_id
1 'polypeptide(L)'
;ITRYFSDPQYYFQVNDQYVRNKLKIVLLPFLHRGHWARISEPVGGRLSYKPPLYDINAPDLYIPLMAFGTYLVLAGFSLGLYGKFSPEALNWLFVKGMVGWFFQVMLLKMTLFSLGSGEAPLLDIVAYAGYAFTGLCLAVLGKIIWGYSYYVLIPWTCLCTGVFLVKTMKRVLFAEARSYDSSRHHYLLIFVALAQFPLLIWLGNISVNWLF
;
A
#
# COMPACT_ATOMS: atom_id res chain seq x y z
N ILE A 1 -26.78 1.12 2.44
CA ILE A 1 -25.96 1.35 1.23
C ILE A 1 -24.78 2.31 1.51
N THR A 2 -24.95 3.34 2.34
CA THR A 2 -23.92 4.36 2.70
C THR A 2 -22.75 3.86 3.56
N ARG A 3 -22.83 2.67 4.18
CA ARG A 3 -21.77 2.16 5.07
C ARG A 3 -20.55 1.61 4.32
N TYR A 4 -20.69 1.30 3.03
CA TYR A 4 -19.62 0.68 2.21
C TYR A 4 -18.86 1.66 1.31
N PHE A 5 -19.52 2.73 0.85
CA PHE A 5 -18.87 3.81 0.12
C PHE A 5 -18.68 4.98 1.08
N SER A 6 -17.48 5.04 1.66
CA SER A 6 -17.03 6.21 2.39
C SER A 6 -16.98 7.41 1.43
N ASP A 7 -17.28 8.62 1.94
CA ASP A 7 -17.21 9.85 1.16
C ASP A 7 -15.81 9.98 0.52
N PRO A 8 -15.67 9.94 -0.82
CA PRO A 8 -14.37 9.99 -1.46
C PRO A 8 -13.59 11.23 -1.06
N GLN A 9 -14.26 12.35 -0.76
CA GLN A 9 -13.61 13.59 -0.33
C GLN A 9 -12.74 13.40 0.92
N TYR A 10 -13.12 12.49 1.83
CA TYR A 10 -12.34 12.15 3.02
C TYR A 10 -10.90 11.74 2.67
N TYR A 11 -10.71 10.91 1.65
CA TYR A 11 -9.41 10.32 1.31
C TYR A 11 -8.45 11.27 0.57
N PHE A 12 -8.96 12.42 0.13
CA PHE A 12 -8.19 13.42 -0.61
C PHE A 12 -7.97 14.71 0.19
N GLN A 13 -8.41 14.76 1.44
CA GLN A 13 -8.06 15.84 2.37
C GLN A 13 -6.62 15.67 2.85
N VAL A 14 -5.66 16.07 2.03
CA VAL A 14 -4.21 15.99 2.29
C VAL A 14 -3.55 17.36 2.09
N ASN A 15 -2.40 17.58 2.73
CA ASN A 15 -1.53 18.72 2.47
C ASN A 15 -0.07 18.25 2.26
N ASP A 16 0.81 19.14 1.83
CA ASP A 16 2.21 18.80 1.54
C ASP A 16 2.94 18.20 2.75
N GLN A 17 2.65 18.72 3.94
CA GLN A 17 3.26 18.25 5.17
C GLN A 17 2.83 16.81 5.49
N TYR A 18 1.55 16.49 5.32
CA TYR A 18 1.02 15.14 5.45
C TYR A 18 1.71 14.21 4.45
N VAL A 19 1.74 14.57 3.17
CA VAL A 19 2.31 13.72 2.11
C VAL A 19 3.77 13.40 2.41
N ARG A 20 4.59 14.41 2.72
CA ARG A 20 6.01 14.21 3.08
C ARG A 20 6.18 13.27 4.27
N ASN A 21 5.36 13.42 5.31
CA ASN A 21 5.47 12.59 6.51
C ASN A 21 4.94 11.17 6.26
N LYS A 22 3.88 11.02 5.48
CA LYS A 22 3.29 9.72 5.14
C LYS A 22 4.25 8.93 4.27
N LEU A 23 4.91 9.56 3.29
CA LEU A 23 5.97 8.94 2.49
C LEU A 23 7.11 8.41 3.36
N LYS A 24 7.57 9.17 4.36
CA LYS A 24 8.59 8.69 5.32
C LYS A 24 8.13 7.44 6.06
N ILE A 25 6.87 7.39 6.50
CA ILE A 25 6.31 6.23 7.22
C ILE A 25 6.18 5.01 6.30
N VAL A 26 5.72 5.20 5.06
CA VAL A 26 5.55 4.11 4.09
C VAL A 26 6.91 3.56 3.64
N LEU A 27 7.88 4.42 3.38
CA LEU A 27 9.20 4.05 2.86
C LEU A 27 10.18 3.62 3.94
N LEU A 28 10.00 4.09 5.18
CA LEU A 28 10.87 3.83 6.32
C LEU A 28 10.02 3.56 7.59
N PRO A 29 9.16 2.52 7.59
CA PRO A 29 8.21 2.27 8.68
C PRO A 29 8.89 1.98 10.01
N PHE A 30 10.14 1.51 9.99
CA PHE A 30 10.95 1.26 11.18
C PHE A 30 11.28 2.52 11.98
N LEU A 31 11.30 3.67 11.31
CA LEU A 31 11.63 4.97 11.93
C LEU A 31 10.40 5.66 12.52
N HIS A 32 9.17 5.17 12.23
CA HIS A 32 7.96 5.73 12.79
C HIS A 32 7.83 5.36 14.28
N ARG A 33 8.26 6.28 15.15
CA ARG A 33 8.19 6.16 16.61
C ARG A 33 6.81 6.48 17.20
N GLY A 34 5.88 6.98 16.37
CA GLY A 34 4.54 7.37 16.79
C GLY A 34 3.60 6.19 17.04
N HIS A 35 2.39 6.50 17.49
CA HIS A 35 1.29 5.54 17.50
C HIS A 35 0.84 5.24 16.06
N TRP A 36 0.32 4.04 15.86
CA TRP A 36 -0.21 3.54 14.57
C TRP A 36 -1.74 3.44 14.58
N ALA A 37 -2.38 3.88 15.67
CA ALA A 37 -3.83 3.89 15.79
C ALA A 37 -4.41 5.13 15.10
N ARG A 38 -5.56 4.97 14.46
CA ARG A 38 -6.32 6.09 13.91
C ARG A 38 -6.97 6.88 15.03
N ILE A 39 -7.05 8.19 14.85
CA ILE A 39 -7.71 9.09 15.78
C ILE A 39 -9.20 9.09 15.45
N SER A 40 -10.03 8.69 16.42
CA SER A 40 -11.49 8.76 16.33
C SER A 40 -12.04 9.87 17.24
N GLU A 41 -13.08 10.53 16.77
CA GLU A 41 -13.84 11.52 17.53
C GLU A 41 -15.32 11.10 17.63
N PRO A 42 -15.96 11.29 18.80
CA PRO A 42 -17.38 11.07 18.93
C PRO A 42 -18.15 12.19 18.22
N VAL A 43 -18.78 11.87 17.08
CA VAL A 43 -19.64 12.78 16.32
C VAL A 43 -21.06 12.22 16.36
N GLY A 44 -21.98 12.92 17.03
CA GLY A 44 -23.39 12.53 17.09
C GLY A 44 -23.64 11.13 17.68
N GLY A 45 -22.87 10.73 18.70
CA GLY A 45 -23.01 9.40 19.34
C GLY A 45 -22.36 8.25 18.57
N ARG A 46 -21.65 8.52 17.46
CA ARG A 46 -20.86 7.53 16.70
C ARG A 46 -19.40 7.92 16.70
N LEU A 47 -18.50 6.93 16.72
CA LEU A 47 -17.06 7.14 16.50
C LEU A 47 -16.83 7.38 15.01
N SER A 48 -16.27 8.54 14.66
CA SER A 48 -15.85 8.91 13.30
C SER A 48 -14.35 9.10 13.25
N TYR A 49 -13.68 8.65 12.20
CA TYR A 49 -12.23 8.81 12.06
C TYR A 49 -11.87 10.18 11.47
N LYS A 50 -10.79 10.78 11.95
CA LYS A 50 -10.25 12.02 11.37
C LYS A 50 -9.73 11.80 9.95
N PRO A 51 -9.88 12.78 9.04
CA PRO A 51 -9.32 12.71 7.71
C PRO A 51 -7.77 12.79 7.73
N PRO A 52 -7.10 12.38 6.63
CA PRO A 52 -5.64 12.35 6.52
C PRO A 52 -4.95 13.64 6.96
N LEU A 53 -5.50 14.80 6.62
CA LEU A 53 -5.00 16.11 7.02
C LEU A 53 -4.72 16.23 8.53
N TYR A 54 -5.52 15.58 9.37
CA TYR A 54 -5.43 15.68 10.83
C TYR A 54 -4.97 14.38 11.51
N ASP A 55 -4.76 13.29 10.75
CA ASP A 55 -4.29 12.00 11.28
C ASP A 55 -3.35 11.31 10.28
N ILE A 56 -2.07 11.24 10.65
CA ILE A 56 -1.04 10.62 9.82
C ILE A 56 -1.27 9.12 9.59
N ASN A 57 -2.00 8.44 10.48
CA ASN A 57 -2.31 7.03 10.35
C ASN A 57 -3.56 6.78 9.50
N ALA A 58 -4.39 7.81 9.25
CA ALA A 58 -5.54 7.67 8.39
C ALA A 58 -5.10 7.34 6.94
N PRO A 59 -5.83 6.45 6.25
CA PRO A 59 -5.56 6.10 4.86
C PRO A 59 -5.97 7.23 3.92
N ASP A 60 -5.19 7.43 2.87
CA ASP A 60 -5.45 8.38 1.79
C ASP A 60 -5.38 7.67 0.44
N LEU A 61 -6.13 8.17 -0.55
CA LEU A 61 -6.08 7.66 -1.94
C LEU A 61 -5.18 8.52 -2.83
N TYR A 62 -4.74 9.68 -2.35
CA TYR A 62 -3.88 10.60 -3.10
C TYR A 62 -2.52 9.97 -3.41
N ILE A 63 -1.78 9.52 -2.38
CA ILE A 63 -0.44 8.94 -2.53
C ILE A 63 -0.49 7.65 -3.35
N PRO A 64 -1.40 6.67 -3.08
CA PRO A 64 -1.52 5.48 -3.92
C PRO A 64 -1.73 5.76 -5.41
N LEU A 65 -2.65 6.68 -5.75
CA LEU A 65 -2.93 7.03 -7.15
C LEU A 65 -1.75 7.74 -7.81
N MET A 66 -1.14 8.70 -7.11
CA MET A 66 0.06 9.40 -7.60
C MET A 66 1.24 8.46 -7.78
N ALA A 67 1.47 7.54 -6.84
CA ALA A 67 2.52 6.54 -6.92
C ALA A 67 2.27 5.55 -8.06
N PHE A 68 1.03 5.12 -8.28
CA PHE A 68 0.68 4.25 -9.40
C PHE A 68 0.98 4.92 -10.76
N GLY A 69 0.55 6.17 -10.94
CA GLY A 69 0.87 6.95 -12.15
C GLY A 69 2.38 7.13 -12.33
N THR A 70 3.10 7.47 -11.25
CA THR A 70 4.56 7.61 -11.26
C THR A 70 5.27 6.31 -11.63
N TYR A 71 4.80 5.18 -11.10
CA TYR A 71 5.31 3.85 -11.45
C TYR A 71 5.21 3.59 -12.96
N LEU A 72 4.08 3.92 -13.59
CA LEU A 72 3.89 3.74 -15.03
C LEU A 72 4.82 4.65 -15.85
N VAL A 73 4.98 5.91 -15.44
CA VAL A 73 5.90 6.85 -16.09
C VAL A 73 7.34 6.33 -16.00
N LEU A 74 7.77 5.90 -14.82
CA LEU A 74 9.11 5.35 -14.62
C LEU A 74 9.32 4.04 -15.38
N ALA A 75 8.31 3.17 -15.43
CA ALA A 75 8.40 1.92 -16.17
C ALA A 75 8.45 2.14 -17.68
N GLY A 76 7.64 3.06 -18.21
CA GLY A 76 7.69 3.49 -19.61
C GLY A 76 9.04 4.13 -19.96
N PHE A 77 9.55 5.00 -19.09
CA PHE A 77 10.88 5.59 -19.26
C PHE A 77 11.98 4.53 -19.28
N SER A 78 11.93 3.57 -18.35
CA SER A 78 12.87 2.44 -18.32
C SER A 78 12.81 1.62 -19.61
N LEU A 79 11.62 1.31 -20.14
CA LEU A 79 11.48 0.62 -21.43
C LEU A 79 12.08 1.44 -22.58
N GLY A 80 11.90 2.76 -22.57
CA GLY A 80 12.45 3.68 -23.56
C GLY A 80 13.98 3.65 -23.62
N LEU A 81 14.64 3.62 -22.46
CA LEU A 81 16.11 3.51 -22.38
C LEU A 81 16.66 2.23 -23.01
N TYR A 82 15.87 1.15 -23.00
CA TYR A 82 16.25 -0.13 -23.61
C TYR A 82 15.72 -0.31 -25.05
N GLY A 83 15.11 0.72 -25.65
CA GLY A 83 14.53 0.66 -27.00
C GLY A 83 13.33 -0.29 -27.12
N LYS A 84 12.67 -0.61 -26.00
CA LYS A 84 11.52 -1.54 -25.91
C LYS A 84 10.20 -0.85 -25.64
N PHE A 85 10.16 0.48 -25.72
CA PHE A 85 8.94 1.22 -25.49
C PHE A 85 7.96 1.05 -26.65
N SER A 86 6.74 0.62 -26.33
CA SER A 86 5.58 0.74 -27.20
C SER A 86 4.36 1.07 -26.36
N PRO A 87 3.32 1.72 -26.92
CA PRO A 87 2.06 1.96 -26.23
C PRO A 87 1.44 0.68 -25.68
N GLU A 88 1.57 -0.43 -26.40
CA GLU A 88 1.10 -1.75 -25.99
C GLU A 88 1.89 -2.27 -24.78
N ALA A 89 3.22 -2.14 -24.77
CA ALA A 89 4.05 -2.53 -23.64
C ALA A 89 3.70 -1.73 -22.37
N LEU A 90 3.43 -0.44 -22.50
CA LEU A 90 2.98 0.39 -21.38
C LEU A 90 1.59 -0.02 -20.89
N ASN A 91 0.67 -0.35 -21.81
CA ASN A 91 -0.66 -0.87 -21.46
C ASN A 91 -0.56 -2.20 -20.70
N TRP A 92 0.35 -3.09 -21.12
CA TRP A 92 0.62 -4.33 -20.39
C TRP A 92 1.09 -4.06 -18.95
N LEU A 93 1.96 -3.08 -18.74
CA LEU A 93 2.41 -2.69 -17.40
C LEU A 93 1.28 -2.05 -16.56
N PHE A 94 0.39 -1.29 -17.20
CA PHE A 94 -0.82 -0.75 -16.56
C PHE A 94 -1.72 -1.88 -16.06
N VAL A 95 -2.06 -2.85 -16.92
CA VAL A 95 -2.90 -4.01 -16.56
C VAL A 95 -2.23 -4.84 -15.49
N LYS A 96 -0.93 -5.13 -15.62
CA LYS A 96 -0.13 -5.84 -14.61
C LYS A 96 -0.19 -5.15 -13.25
N GLY A 97 0.00 -3.83 -13.23
CA GLY A 97 -0.11 -3.01 -12.04
C GLY A 97 -1.51 -3.05 -11.41
N MET A 98 -2.57 -2.90 -12.21
CA MET A 98 -3.96 -2.98 -11.75
C MET A 98 -4.29 -4.36 -11.15
N VAL A 99 -3.85 -5.45 -11.80
CA VAL A 99 -4.02 -6.82 -11.30
C VAL A 99 -3.25 -7.03 -10.00
N GLY A 100 -2.02 -6.52 -9.90
CA GLY A 100 -1.24 -6.59 -8.66
C GLY A 100 -1.88 -5.80 -7.51
N TRP A 101 -2.40 -4.61 -7.78
CA TRP A 101 -3.14 -3.83 -6.78
C TRP A 101 -4.40 -4.58 -6.34
N PHE A 102 -5.16 -5.15 -7.29
CA PHE A 102 -6.33 -5.96 -6.98
C PHE A 102 -6.00 -7.17 -6.10
N PHE A 103 -4.93 -7.93 -6.42
CA PHE A 103 -4.50 -9.05 -5.59
C PHE A 103 -4.10 -8.63 -4.19
N GLN A 104 -3.42 -7.48 -4.06
CA GLN A 104 -3.09 -6.93 -2.76
C GLN A 104 -4.34 -6.55 -1.96
N VAL A 105 -5.34 -5.92 -2.60
CA VAL A 105 -6.64 -5.61 -1.95
C VAL A 105 -7.33 -6.89 -1.49
N MET A 106 -7.36 -7.93 -2.33
CA MET A 106 -7.96 -9.22 -1.97
C MET A 106 -7.22 -9.89 -0.82
N LEU A 107 -5.89 -9.89 -0.82
CA LEU A 107 -5.07 -10.41 0.27
C LEU A 107 -5.41 -9.73 1.60
N LEU A 108 -5.46 -8.39 1.62
CA LEU A 108 -5.77 -7.62 2.82
C LEU A 108 -7.22 -7.86 3.28
N LYS A 109 -8.18 -7.88 2.35
CA LYS A 109 -9.59 -8.11 2.65
C LYS A 109 -9.86 -9.50 3.21
N MET A 110 -9.27 -10.54 2.60
CA MET A 110 -9.37 -11.91 3.10
C MET A 110 -8.74 -12.06 4.49
N THR A 111 -7.60 -11.39 4.70
CA THR A 111 -6.95 -11.38 6.02
C THR A 111 -7.84 -10.74 7.08
N LEU A 112 -8.41 -9.56 6.82
CA LEU A 112 -9.32 -8.88 7.76
C LEU A 112 -10.59 -9.69 8.04
N PHE A 113 -11.16 -10.32 7.00
CA PHE A 113 -12.30 -11.22 7.14
C PHE A 113 -11.97 -12.43 8.03
N SER A 114 -10.81 -13.06 7.82
CA SER A 114 -10.36 -14.20 8.63
C SER A 114 -10.09 -13.83 10.09
N LEU A 115 -9.84 -12.55 10.38
CA LEU A 115 -9.56 -12.05 11.72
C LEU A 115 -10.82 -11.51 12.43
N GLY A 116 -12.00 -11.64 11.81
CA GLY A 116 -13.27 -11.19 12.39
C GLY A 116 -13.52 -9.68 12.32
N SER A 117 -12.60 -8.90 11.74
CA SER A 117 -12.73 -7.45 11.52
C SER A 117 -13.08 -7.16 10.05
N GLY A 118 -14.17 -7.76 9.58
CA GLY A 118 -14.65 -7.61 8.20
C GLY A 118 -15.32 -6.26 7.90
N GLU A 119 -15.43 -5.36 8.88
CA GLU A 119 -16.16 -4.09 8.75
C GLU A 119 -15.33 -2.91 8.21
N ALA A 120 -14.03 -3.10 7.94
CA ALA A 120 -13.19 -2.03 7.41
C ALA A 120 -13.71 -1.51 6.05
N PRO A 121 -13.82 -0.17 5.85
CA PRO A 121 -14.24 0.41 4.58
C PRO A 121 -13.38 -0.07 3.40
N LEU A 122 -14.00 -0.37 2.26
CA LEU A 122 -13.28 -0.88 1.09
C LEU A 122 -12.18 0.09 0.62
N LEU A 123 -12.47 1.40 0.65
CA LEU A 123 -11.53 2.44 0.23
C LEU A 123 -10.30 2.52 1.14
N ASP A 124 -10.42 2.18 2.44
CA ASP A 124 -9.28 2.07 3.34
C ASP A 124 -8.35 0.94 2.87
N ILE A 125 -8.92 -0.22 2.53
CA ILE A 125 -8.17 -1.39 2.06
C ILE A 125 -7.48 -1.08 0.72
N VAL A 126 -8.18 -0.41 -0.20
CA VAL A 126 -7.62 0.03 -1.49
C VAL A 126 -6.45 0.99 -1.28
N ALA A 127 -6.60 1.97 -0.40
CA ALA A 127 -5.52 2.90 -0.04
C ALA A 127 -4.31 2.16 0.55
N TYR A 128 -4.53 1.31 1.56
CA TYR A 128 -3.43 0.55 2.19
C TYR A 128 -2.68 -0.35 1.21
N ALA A 129 -3.41 -1.03 0.32
CA ALA A 129 -2.82 -1.86 -0.72
C ALA A 129 -1.94 -1.04 -1.68
N GLY A 130 -2.40 0.15 -2.07
CA GLY A 130 -1.76 0.95 -3.10
C GLY A 130 -0.48 1.67 -2.65
N TYR A 131 -0.24 1.84 -1.35
CA TYR A 131 1.03 2.42 -0.86
C TYR A 131 2.25 1.61 -1.30
N ALA A 132 2.10 0.33 -1.64
CA ALA A 132 3.16 -0.51 -2.17
C ALA A 132 3.82 0.07 -3.43
N PHE A 133 3.06 0.82 -4.26
CA PHE A 133 3.61 1.50 -5.44
C PHE A 133 4.63 2.59 -5.10
N THR A 134 4.58 3.15 -3.89
CA THR A 134 5.55 4.16 -3.43
C THR A 134 6.97 3.57 -3.38
N GLY A 135 7.11 2.38 -2.81
CA GLY A 135 8.40 1.68 -2.77
C GLY A 135 8.81 1.17 -4.15
N LEU A 136 7.87 0.68 -4.97
CA LEU A 136 8.15 0.28 -6.35
C LEU A 136 8.72 1.43 -7.18
N CYS A 137 8.20 2.65 -7.03
CA CYS A 137 8.76 3.83 -7.69
C CYS A 137 10.24 4.02 -7.35
N LEU A 138 10.62 3.90 -6.08
CA LEU A 138 12.03 4.01 -5.67
C LEU A 138 12.89 2.88 -6.24
N ALA A 139 12.39 1.64 -6.22
CA ALA A 139 13.12 0.50 -6.75
C ALA A 139 13.37 0.60 -8.26
N VAL A 140 12.35 1.06 -9.02
CA VAL A 140 12.46 1.30 -10.46
C VAL A 140 13.38 2.48 -10.75
N LEU A 141 13.22 3.60 -10.04
CA LEU A 141 14.10 4.76 -10.20
C LEU A 141 15.56 4.40 -9.89
N GLY A 142 15.80 3.66 -8.82
CA GLY A 142 17.12 3.14 -8.50
C GLY A 142 17.69 2.27 -9.62
N LYS A 143 16.90 1.34 -10.17
CA LYS A 143 17.30 0.51 -11.32
C LYS A 143 17.73 1.35 -12.53
N ILE A 144 17.00 2.44 -12.82
CA ILE A 144 17.32 3.37 -13.91
C ILE A 144 18.67 4.05 -13.67
N ILE A 145 18.94 4.52 -12.45
CA ILE A 145 20.19 5.21 -12.09
C ILE A 145 21.36 4.23 -12.06
N TRP A 146 21.17 3.07 -11.42
CA TRP A 146 22.17 2.04 -11.29
C TRP A 146 21.50 0.66 -11.25
N GLY A 147 21.66 -0.12 -12.32
CA GLY A 147 20.95 -1.39 -12.51
C GLY A 147 21.08 -2.37 -11.33
N TYR A 148 22.26 -2.44 -10.69
CA TYR A 148 22.49 -3.32 -9.54
C TYR A 148 21.74 -2.90 -8.27
N SER A 149 21.38 -1.62 -8.12
CA SER A 149 20.63 -1.15 -6.96
C SER A 149 19.25 -1.81 -6.83
N TYR A 150 18.68 -2.28 -7.95
CA TYR A 150 17.41 -3.01 -7.99
C TYR A 150 17.40 -4.23 -7.05
N TYR A 151 18.51 -4.99 -7.01
CA TYR A 151 18.63 -6.19 -6.19
C TYR A 151 18.63 -5.89 -4.68
N VAL A 152 18.96 -4.66 -4.29
CA VAL A 152 18.90 -4.20 -2.89
C VAL A 152 17.56 -3.52 -2.60
N LEU A 153 17.10 -2.66 -3.50
CA LEU A 153 15.90 -1.83 -3.30
C LEU A 153 14.59 -2.62 -3.37
N ILE A 154 14.51 -3.71 -4.15
CA ILE A 154 13.31 -4.55 -4.18
C ILE A 154 13.10 -5.28 -2.85
N PRO A 155 14.07 -6.05 -2.30
CA PRO A 155 13.91 -6.63 -0.97
C PRO A 155 13.61 -5.58 0.11
N TRP A 156 14.25 -4.42 0.05
CA TRP A 156 13.97 -3.31 0.96
C TRP A 156 12.51 -2.83 0.86
N THR A 157 11.99 -2.68 -0.36
CA THR A 157 10.61 -2.30 -0.65
C THR A 157 9.62 -3.34 -0.11
N CYS A 158 9.91 -4.63 -0.29
CA CYS A 158 9.12 -5.74 0.26
C CYS A 158 9.05 -5.69 1.79
N LEU A 159 10.21 -5.50 2.43
CA LEU A 159 10.30 -5.39 3.89
C LEU A 159 9.53 -4.17 4.42
N CYS A 160 9.70 -3.01 3.80
CA CYS A 160 8.99 -1.79 4.21
C CYS A 160 7.48 -1.94 4.05
N THR A 161 7.02 -2.41 2.90
CA THR A 161 5.59 -2.63 2.63
C THR A 161 5.01 -3.65 3.62
N GLY A 162 5.69 -4.78 3.83
CA GLY A 162 5.26 -5.81 4.77
C GLY A 162 5.14 -5.28 6.20
N VAL A 163 6.13 -4.54 6.69
CA VAL A 163 6.13 -3.98 8.05
C VAL A 163 5.06 -2.91 8.20
N PHE A 164 4.91 -2.02 7.21
CA PHE A 164 3.88 -1.00 7.19
C PHE A 164 2.48 -1.62 7.29
N LEU A 165 2.19 -2.65 6.49
CA LEU A 165 0.90 -3.35 6.51
C LEU A 165 0.67 -4.07 7.82
N VAL A 166 1.66 -4.82 8.33
CA VAL A 166 1.55 -5.51 9.62
C VAL A 166 1.28 -4.53 10.75
N LYS A 167 2.00 -3.41 10.82
CA LYS A 167 1.83 -2.39 11.88
C LYS A 167 0.45 -1.74 11.82
N THR A 168 -0.01 -1.42 10.61
CA THR A 168 -1.31 -0.80 10.36
C THR A 168 -2.45 -1.78 10.71
N MET A 169 -2.43 -2.99 10.15
CA MET A 169 -3.47 -3.99 10.36
C MET A 169 -3.54 -4.46 11.81
N LYS A 170 -2.39 -4.73 12.45
CA LYS A 170 -2.34 -5.17 13.86
C LYS A 170 -3.15 -4.23 14.74
N ARG A 171 -3.01 -2.92 14.58
CA ARG A 171 -3.69 -1.94 15.45
C ARG A 171 -5.15 -1.68 15.07
N VAL A 172 -5.52 -1.78 13.79
CA VAL A 172 -6.94 -1.79 13.37
C VAL A 172 -7.69 -2.95 14.05
N LEU A 173 -7.07 -4.14 14.08
CA LEU A 173 -7.63 -5.33 14.72
C LEU A 173 -7.73 -5.21 16.25
N PHE A 174 -6.68 -4.70 16.91
CA PHE A 174 -6.67 -4.56 18.38
C PHE A 174 -7.61 -3.46 18.91
N ALA A 175 -8.01 -2.50 18.08
CA ALA A 175 -9.00 -1.49 18.45
C ALA A 175 -10.43 -2.06 18.52
N GLU A 176 -10.71 -3.12 17.76
CA GLU A 176 -12.04 -3.73 17.62
C GLU A 176 -12.19 -5.07 18.37
N ALA A 177 -11.11 -5.85 18.55
CA ALA A 177 -11.19 -7.19 19.13
C ALA A 177 -10.87 -7.22 20.64
N ARG A 178 -11.91 -7.40 21.48
CA ARG A 178 -11.76 -7.56 22.94
C ARG A 178 -11.44 -8.99 23.42
N SER A 179 -11.43 -10.01 22.56
CA SER A 179 -11.19 -11.38 23.01
C SER A 179 -11.06 -12.34 21.82
N TYR A 180 -9.83 -12.64 21.37
CA TYR A 180 -9.61 -13.71 20.39
C TYR A 180 -8.18 -14.26 20.38
N ASP A 181 -8.03 -15.49 19.88
CA ASP A 181 -6.79 -16.28 19.83
C ASP A 181 -5.64 -15.54 19.14
N SER A 182 -4.70 -15.06 19.96
CA SER A 182 -3.55 -14.24 19.59
C SER A 182 -2.61 -14.96 18.61
N SER A 183 -2.55 -16.29 18.63
CA SER A 183 -1.58 -17.05 17.82
C SER A 183 -1.87 -16.96 16.31
N ARG A 184 -3.10 -17.22 15.89
CA ARG A 184 -3.56 -17.15 14.48
C ARG A 184 -3.36 -15.77 13.85
N HIS A 185 -3.56 -14.72 14.64
CA HIS A 185 -3.37 -13.33 14.21
C HIS A 185 -1.92 -13.07 13.78
N HIS A 186 -0.95 -13.55 14.55
CA HIS A 186 0.46 -13.36 14.23
C HIS A 186 0.85 -14.10 12.95
N TYR A 187 0.38 -15.33 12.75
CA TYR A 187 0.65 -16.09 11.52
C TYR A 187 0.08 -15.42 10.27
N LEU A 188 -1.17 -14.92 10.33
CA LEU A 188 -1.79 -14.22 9.21
C LEU A 188 -1.07 -12.92 8.86
N LEU A 189 -0.63 -12.15 9.87
CA LEU A 189 0.14 -10.93 9.64
C LEU A 189 1.52 -11.23 9.03
N ILE A 190 2.20 -12.28 9.50
CA ILE A 190 3.47 -12.74 8.90
C ILE A 190 3.23 -13.18 7.46
N PHE A 191 2.15 -13.90 7.17
CA PHE A 191 1.78 -14.30 5.82
C PHE A 191 1.59 -13.07 4.90
N VAL A 192 0.89 -12.03 5.35
CA VAL A 192 0.74 -10.78 4.58
C VAL A 192 2.10 -10.15 4.27
N ALA A 193 3.01 -10.10 5.25
CA ALA A 193 4.35 -9.54 5.05
C ALA A 193 5.17 -10.36 4.04
N LEU A 194 5.13 -11.70 4.14
CA LEU A 194 5.85 -12.59 3.23
C LEU A 194 5.27 -12.56 1.81
N ALA A 195 3.95 -12.43 1.67
CA ALA A 195 3.28 -12.31 0.37
C ALA A 195 3.69 -11.05 -0.41
N GLN A 196 4.26 -10.03 0.25
CA GLN A 196 4.78 -8.84 -0.43
C GLN A 196 5.97 -9.16 -1.33
N PHE A 197 6.79 -10.16 -0.98
CA PHE A 197 7.97 -10.53 -1.77
C PHE A 197 7.62 -10.98 -3.20
N PRO A 198 6.85 -12.07 -3.40
CA PRO A 198 6.53 -12.52 -4.75
C PRO A 198 5.75 -11.45 -5.53
N LEU A 199 4.83 -10.73 -4.88
CA LEU A 199 4.01 -9.72 -5.55
C LEU A 199 4.85 -8.54 -6.04
N LEU A 200 5.69 -7.95 -5.20
CA LEU A 200 6.45 -6.76 -5.55
C LEU A 200 7.67 -7.07 -6.41
N ILE A 201 8.26 -8.27 -6.29
CA ILE A 201 9.26 -8.74 -7.27
C ILE A 201 8.62 -8.88 -8.65
N TRP A 202 7.41 -9.46 -8.72
CA TRP A 202 6.68 -9.60 -9.97
C TRP A 202 6.33 -8.24 -10.58
N LEU A 203 5.79 -7.31 -9.78
CA LEU A 203 5.47 -5.94 -10.22
C LEU A 203 6.71 -5.12 -10.59
N GLY A 204 7.80 -5.23 -9.83
CA GLY A 204 9.05 -4.51 -10.08
C GLY A 204 9.79 -4.98 -11.34
N ASN A 205 9.49 -6.18 -11.83
CA ASN A 205 10.00 -6.65 -13.11
C ASN A 205 9.28 -5.95 -14.27
N ILE A 206 9.91 -4.89 -14.77
CA ILE A 206 9.49 -4.15 -15.97
C ILE A 206 9.87 -4.96 -17.21
N SER A 207 9.12 -6.03 -17.44
CA SER A 207 9.17 -6.85 -18.65
C SER A 207 7.76 -7.06 -19.18
N VAL A 208 7.65 -7.28 -20.50
CA VAL A 208 6.38 -7.62 -21.16
C VAL A 208 5.98 -9.06 -20.86
N ASN A 209 6.94 -9.89 -20.42
CA ASN A 209 6.67 -11.26 -20.00
C ASN A 209 5.88 -11.25 -18.69
N TRP A 210 4.70 -11.88 -18.71
CA TRP A 210 3.81 -11.98 -17.56
C TRP A 210 4.40 -12.82 -16.43
N LEU A 211 5.29 -13.75 -16.74
CA LEU A 211 6.02 -14.57 -15.78
C LEU A 211 7.51 -14.38 -16.07
N PHE A 212 8.25 -14.03 -15.01
CA PHE A 212 9.69 -13.76 -14.89
C PHE A 212 10.48 -13.50 -16.19
#